data_AF-A8RGE7-F1
#
_entry.id   AF-A8RGE7-F1
#
_cell.length_a   1.000
_cell.length_b   1.000
_cell.length_c   1.000
_cell.angle_alpha   90.00
_cell.angle_beta   90.00
_cell.angle_gamma   90.00
#
_symmetry.space_group_name_H-M   'P 1'
#
loop_
_entity.id
_entity.type
_entity.pdbx_description
1 polymer ?
#
loop_
_entity_poly.entity_id
_entity_poly.type
_entity_poly.pdbx_seq_one_letter_code
_entity_poly.pdbx_strand_id
1 'polypeptide(L)'
;MGRLWIPGSGGGADLDVITAAASDVRKGKVIVDKDGNPLTGTMAEKGAATYYGQNYDQVIAANQYLTGNQTIVGDGNLQPWNIKRGVTIFGRAGTFEGWLDRYYNIFLDGNTTGINYSGSYTNYVNIGSTISFATNSDQPSRKGVAFNSPVSFSSYGKLYVRYSCNVSLTVGVVRQGADYGSWEVSTSNSYSIDSNTREVALDIFDIGRQPTVFIGTSGYSGGYSATIYRIILGRPV
;
A
#
# COMPACT_ATOMS: atom_id res chain seq x y z
N MET A 1 75.86 -24.57 62.86
CA MET A 1 75.04 -24.87 61.67
C MET A 1 74.58 -23.55 61.08
N GLY A 2 74.93 -23.29 59.82
CA GLY A 2 74.75 -21.98 59.17
C GLY A 2 73.29 -21.68 58.81
N ARG A 3 72.89 -20.42 58.93
CA ARG A 3 71.59 -19.93 58.49
C ARG A 3 71.60 -19.86 56.96
N LEU A 4 70.77 -20.67 56.31
CA LEU A 4 70.57 -20.63 54.86
C LEU A 4 69.87 -19.31 54.49
N TRP A 5 70.56 -18.44 53.75
CA TRP A 5 69.97 -17.26 53.12
C TRP A 5 69.69 -17.59 51.66
N ILE A 6 68.41 -17.62 51.28
CA ILE A 6 68.01 -17.69 49.87
C ILE A 6 67.73 -16.24 49.46
N PRO A 7 68.56 -15.62 48.60
CA PRO A 7 68.22 -14.31 48.05
C PRO A 7 66.96 -14.49 47.20
N GLY A 8 65.84 -13.94 47.65
CA GLY A 8 64.63 -13.90 46.85
C GLY A 8 64.93 -13.11 45.58
N SER A 9 64.93 -13.77 44.43
CA SER A 9 64.86 -13.11 43.14
C SER A 9 63.47 -12.47 43.03
N GLY A 10 63.29 -11.31 43.66
CA GLY A 10 62.09 -10.50 43.58
C GLY A 10 61.95 -9.92 42.17
N GLY A 11 61.59 -10.78 41.22
CA GLY A 11 61.21 -10.43 39.86
C GLY A 11 59.74 -10.82 39.65
N GLY A 12 58.87 -10.43 40.57
CA GLY A 12 57.43 -10.47 40.31
C GLY A 12 57.12 -9.56 39.11
N ALA A 13 56.21 -9.97 38.24
CA ALA A 13 55.75 -9.10 37.16
C ALA A 13 55.23 -7.78 37.74
N ASP A 14 55.61 -6.66 37.14
CA ASP A 14 55.06 -5.35 37.49
C ASP A 14 53.54 -5.35 37.20
N LEU A 15 52.73 -5.13 38.24
CA LEU A 15 51.27 -5.15 38.17
C LEU A 15 50.68 -3.73 38.02
N ASP A 16 51.48 -2.68 38.17
CA ASP A 16 51.01 -1.29 38.08
C ASP A 16 50.59 -0.90 36.66
N VAL A 17 50.95 -1.72 35.67
CA VAL A 17 50.53 -1.58 34.26
C VAL A 17 49.12 -2.12 33.99
N ILE A 18 48.47 -2.79 34.95
CA ILE A 18 47.13 -3.37 34.78
C ILE A 18 46.07 -2.26 34.82
N THR A 19 45.34 -2.09 33.71
CA THR A 19 44.26 -1.09 33.58
C THR A 19 42.86 -1.69 33.54
N ALA A 20 42.73 -3.02 33.46
CA ALA A 20 41.44 -3.69 33.36
C ALA A 20 40.67 -3.61 34.69
N ALA A 21 39.42 -3.13 34.62
CA ALA A 21 38.47 -3.14 35.71
C ALA A 21 37.56 -4.38 35.63
N ALA A 22 36.78 -4.64 36.69
CA ALA A 22 35.81 -5.73 36.71
C ALA A 22 34.82 -5.66 35.53
N SER A 23 34.43 -4.45 35.11
CA SER A 23 33.54 -4.22 33.96
C SER A 23 34.15 -4.61 32.61
N ASP A 24 35.47 -4.73 32.53
CA ASP A 24 36.20 -5.12 31.32
C ASP A 24 36.42 -6.64 31.24
N VAL A 25 36.17 -7.34 32.35
CA VAL A 25 36.35 -8.79 32.47
C VAL A 25 35.00 -9.49 32.34
N ARG A 26 34.97 -10.57 31.56
CA ARG A 26 33.78 -11.38 31.35
C ARG A 26 33.13 -11.83 32.66
N LYS A 27 31.80 -11.82 32.70
CA LYS A 27 31.03 -12.13 33.90
C LYS A 27 31.44 -13.49 34.48
N GLY A 28 31.83 -13.50 35.75
CA GLY A 28 32.23 -14.72 36.47
C GLY A 28 33.61 -15.28 36.11
N LYS A 29 34.38 -14.62 35.25
CA LYS A 29 35.82 -14.91 35.08
C LYS A 29 36.61 -14.16 36.13
N VAL A 30 37.72 -14.75 36.59
CA VAL A 30 38.57 -14.16 37.63
C VAL A 30 39.96 -13.90 37.04
N ILE A 31 40.48 -12.69 37.25
CA ILE A 31 41.85 -12.29 36.92
C ILE A 31 42.55 -11.75 38.18
N VAL A 32 43.80 -11.32 38.05
CA VAL A 32 44.53 -10.60 39.10
C VAL A 32 44.49 -9.10 38.80
N ASP A 33 44.20 -8.27 39.80
CA ASP A 33 44.24 -6.80 39.68
C ASP A 33 45.64 -6.22 39.95
N LYS A 34 45.76 -4.89 39.81
CA LYS A 34 47.00 -4.14 40.05
C LYS A 34 47.55 -4.32 41.47
N ASP A 35 46.72 -4.67 42.45
CA ASP A 35 47.11 -4.85 43.84
C ASP A 35 47.43 -6.33 44.15
N GLY A 36 47.41 -7.20 43.14
CA GLY A 36 47.67 -8.63 43.28
C GLY A 36 46.47 -9.45 43.79
N ASN A 37 45.27 -8.86 43.86
CA ASN A 37 44.07 -9.52 44.37
C ASN A 37 43.22 -10.13 43.25
N PRO A 38 42.40 -11.15 43.55
CA PRO A 38 41.47 -11.71 42.57
C PRO A 38 40.35 -10.72 42.23
N LEU A 39 40.22 -10.38 40.95
CA LEU A 39 39.19 -9.51 40.40
C LEU A 39 38.19 -10.35 39.59
N THR A 40 36.94 -10.42 40.05
CA THR A 40 35.87 -11.12 39.33
C THR A 40 35.20 -10.18 38.34
N GLY A 41 35.10 -10.62 37.09
CA GLY A 41 34.49 -9.86 36.02
C GLY A 41 32.98 -9.71 36.15
N THR A 42 32.51 -8.54 35.73
CA THR A 42 31.13 -8.07 35.81
C THR A 42 30.63 -7.49 34.49
N MET A 43 31.39 -7.61 33.39
CA MET A 43 30.95 -7.16 32.07
C MET A 43 29.55 -7.69 31.76
N ALA A 44 28.66 -6.80 31.33
CA ALA A 44 27.32 -7.19 30.91
C ALA A 44 27.42 -8.18 29.75
N GLU A 45 26.58 -9.22 29.74
CA GLU A 45 26.57 -10.23 28.68
C GLU A 45 25.20 -10.29 28.02
N LYS A 46 25.19 -10.54 26.71
CA LYS A 46 23.97 -10.73 25.93
C LYS A 46 24.06 -12.00 25.10
N GLY A 47 23.08 -12.88 25.32
CA GLY A 47 22.90 -14.11 24.56
C GLY A 47 22.50 -13.86 23.11
N ALA A 48 22.41 -14.93 22.34
CA ALA A 48 21.96 -14.87 20.94
C ALA A 48 20.59 -14.18 20.81
N ALA A 49 20.41 -13.41 19.74
CA ALA A 49 19.13 -12.78 19.43
C ALA A 49 18.96 -12.59 17.91
N THR A 50 17.70 -12.45 17.49
CA THR A 50 17.31 -12.22 16.09
C THR A 50 16.51 -10.93 15.99
N TYR A 51 16.84 -10.09 15.02
CA TYR A 51 16.23 -8.79 14.77
C TYR A 51 15.55 -8.79 13.40
N TYR A 52 14.34 -8.24 13.35
CA TYR A 52 13.54 -8.07 12.14
C TYR A 52 13.34 -6.58 11.89
N GLY A 53 13.48 -6.13 10.64
CA GLY A 53 13.28 -4.73 10.28
C GLY A 53 11.96 -4.18 10.82
N GLN A 54 12.04 -3.07 11.55
CA GLN A 54 10.89 -2.31 12.07
C GLN A 54 10.83 -0.94 11.39
N ASN A 55 9.77 -0.18 11.68
CA ASN A 55 9.68 1.24 11.33
C ASN A 55 10.43 2.16 12.33
N TYR A 56 11.26 1.59 13.22
CA TYR A 56 12.11 2.30 14.17
C TYR A 56 13.44 1.55 14.39
N ASP A 57 14.43 2.25 14.94
CA ASP A 57 15.76 1.70 15.18
C ASP A 57 15.74 0.65 16.30
N GLN A 58 16.34 -0.50 16.02
CA GLN A 58 16.65 -1.49 17.05
C GLN A 58 18.12 -1.34 17.45
N VAL A 59 18.36 -1.08 18.72
CA VAL A 59 19.71 -0.81 19.24
C VAL A 59 20.20 -1.98 20.09
N ILE A 60 21.39 -2.47 19.77
CA ILE A 60 22.17 -3.32 20.68
C ILE A 60 23.03 -2.39 21.52
N ALA A 61 22.77 -2.32 22.83
CA ALA A 61 23.50 -1.43 23.73
C ALA A 61 25.02 -1.66 23.65
N ALA A 62 25.81 -0.60 23.86
CA ALA A 62 27.26 -0.72 23.92
C ALA A 62 27.74 -1.38 25.24
N ASN A 63 29.04 -1.66 25.33
CA ASN A 63 29.71 -2.13 26.55
C ASN A 63 29.17 -3.45 27.12
N GLN A 64 28.88 -4.40 26.24
CA GLN A 64 28.47 -5.75 26.61
C GLN A 64 29.17 -6.80 25.74
N TYR A 65 29.41 -7.97 26.32
CA TYR A 65 29.94 -9.12 25.60
C TYR A 65 28.82 -9.94 24.96
N LEU A 66 28.92 -10.22 23.67
CA LEU A 66 27.97 -11.06 22.96
C LEU A 66 28.38 -12.52 23.13
N THR A 67 27.61 -13.29 23.90
CA THR A 67 27.86 -14.72 24.12
C THR A 67 27.28 -15.60 23.03
N GLY A 68 26.50 -15.02 22.10
CA GLY A 68 26.00 -15.67 20.91
C GLY A 68 25.68 -14.69 19.80
N ASN A 69 25.48 -15.23 18.59
CA ASN A 69 25.26 -14.43 17.38
C ASN A 69 24.06 -13.49 17.53
N GLN A 70 24.22 -12.28 17.00
CA GLN A 70 23.13 -11.33 16.81
C GLN A 70 22.81 -11.32 15.33
N THR A 71 21.66 -11.86 14.96
CA THR A 71 21.28 -12.05 13.55
C THR A 71 20.28 -10.98 13.15
N ILE A 72 20.64 -10.15 12.18
CA ILE A 72 19.71 -9.23 11.52
C ILE A 72 19.17 -9.95 10.29
N VAL A 73 17.87 -10.21 10.25
CA VAL A 73 17.26 -11.01 9.19
C VAL A 73 17.15 -10.18 7.92
N GLY A 74 17.72 -10.68 6.83
CA GLY A 74 17.48 -10.14 5.49
C GLY A 74 16.13 -10.58 4.94
N ASP A 75 15.52 -9.75 4.11
CA ASP A 75 14.30 -10.09 3.37
C ASP A 75 14.62 -10.19 1.87
N GLY A 76 14.36 -11.35 1.28
CA GLY A 76 14.56 -11.58 -0.15
C GLY A 76 13.73 -10.65 -1.04
N ASN A 77 12.60 -10.15 -0.53
CA ASN A 77 11.72 -9.21 -1.20
C ASN A 77 12.19 -7.75 -1.11
N LEU A 78 13.26 -7.44 -0.36
CA LEU A 78 13.85 -6.10 -0.31
C LEU A 78 14.66 -5.80 -1.60
N GLN A 79 13.96 -5.84 -2.72
CA GLN A 79 14.49 -5.62 -4.06
C GLN A 79 13.91 -4.32 -4.63
N PRO A 80 14.69 -3.55 -5.43
CA PRO A 80 14.20 -2.31 -6.02
C PRO A 80 12.86 -2.47 -6.77
N TRP A 81 12.68 -3.58 -7.49
CA TRP A 81 11.47 -3.86 -8.28
C TRP A 81 10.25 -4.26 -7.45
N ASN A 82 10.40 -4.52 -6.15
CA ASN A 82 9.29 -4.73 -5.22
C ASN A 82 8.93 -3.43 -4.47
N ILE A 83 9.76 -2.40 -4.55
CA ILE A 83 9.60 -1.13 -3.84
C ILE A 83 9.06 -0.09 -4.82
N LYS A 84 7.99 0.60 -4.43
CA LYS A 84 7.36 1.66 -5.21
C LYS A 84 8.37 2.75 -5.59
N ARG A 85 8.37 3.21 -6.85
CA ARG A 85 9.22 4.33 -7.27
C ARG A 85 8.99 5.58 -6.41
N GLY A 86 10.08 6.27 -6.11
CA GLY A 86 10.09 7.44 -5.22
C GLY A 86 10.10 7.09 -3.73
N VAL A 87 9.98 5.82 -3.36
CA VAL A 87 10.14 5.33 -1.99
C VAL A 87 11.51 4.67 -1.85
N THR A 88 12.19 4.92 -0.74
CA THR A 88 13.45 4.27 -0.38
C THR A 88 13.27 3.49 0.92
N ILE A 89 13.60 2.21 0.92
CA ILE A 89 13.55 1.35 2.10
C ILE A 89 14.95 0.79 2.33
N PHE A 90 15.51 1.01 3.53
CA PHE A 90 16.88 0.62 3.89
C PHE A 90 17.94 1.01 2.83
N GLY A 91 17.85 2.23 2.30
CA GLY A 91 18.79 2.75 1.29
C GLY A 91 18.58 2.23 -0.14
N ARG A 92 17.62 1.32 -0.38
CA ARG A 92 17.27 0.85 -1.72
C ARG A 92 16.13 1.67 -2.30
N ALA A 93 16.43 2.43 -3.36
CA ALA A 93 15.43 3.19 -4.09
C ALA A 93 14.51 2.24 -4.89
N GLY A 94 13.21 2.50 -4.82
CA GLY A 94 12.22 1.74 -5.57
C GLY A 94 12.25 2.02 -7.07
N THR A 95 12.06 0.96 -7.86
CA THR A 95 11.96 1.01 -9.32
C THR A 95 10.61 0.52 -9.83
N PHE A 96 9.75 -0.01 -8.96
CA PHE A 96 8.45 -0.50 -9.33
C PHE A 96 7.53 0.63 -9.80
N GLU A 97 7.12 0.55 -11.08
CA GLU A 97 6.15 1.43 -11.74
C GLU A 97 4.83 0.73 -12.08
N GLY A 98 4.69 -0.55 -11.69
CA GLY A 98 3.58 -1.38 -12.15
C GLY A 98 2.23 -0.93 -11.57
N TRP A 99 1.19 -1.04 -12.39
CA TRP A 99 -0.20 -1.04 -11.94
C TRP A 99 -0.52 -2.43 -11.40
N LEU A 100 -0.97 -2.56 -10.13
CA LEU A 100 -1.51 -3.84 -9.65
C LEU A 100 -2.82 -4.12 -10.41
N ASP A 101 -2.79 -5.16 -11.26
CA ASP A 101 -3.83 -5.58 -12.22
C ASP A 101 -5.09 -6.17 -11.54
N ARG A 102 -5.62 -5.48 -10.52
CA ARG A 102 -6.93 -5.81 -9.90
C ARG A 102 -8.08 -5.12 -10.63
N TYR A 103 -7.76 -4.11 -11.44
CA TYR A 103 -8.71 -3.19 -12.02
C TYR A 103 -8.45 -3.00 -13.52
N TYR A 104 -9.52 -2.99 -14.31
CA TYR A 104 -9.47 -2.56 -15.70
C TYR A 104 -10.11 -1.19 -15.85
N ASN A 105 -9.34 -0.23 -16.31
CA ASN A 105 -9.79 1.15 -16.44
C ASN A 105 -10.51 1.33 -17.78
N ILE A 106 -11.84 1.31 -17.75
CA ILE A 106 -12.68 1.68 -18.90
C ILE A 106 -12.49 3.17 -19.23
N PHE A 107 -12.42 3.99 -18.20
CA PHE A 107 -12.14 5.42 -18.30
C PHE A 107 -11.32 5.87 -17.09
N LEU A 108 -10.13 6.41 -17.34
CA LEU A 108 -9.31 7.09 -16.34
C LEU A 108 -8.44 8.12 -17.06
N ASP A 109 -8.53 9.39 -16.64
CA ASP A 109 -7.75 10.50 -17.17
C ASP A 109 -7.79 10.62 -18.71
N GLY A 110 -8.97 10.44 -19.30
CA GLY A 110 -9.17 10.58 -20.75
C GLY A 110 -8.78 9.38 -21.59
N ASN A 111 -8.31 8.28 -20.99
CA ASN A 111 -8.18 7.03 -21.71
C ASN A 111 -9.57 6.43 -22.00
N THR A 112 -9.94 6.32 -23.27
CA THR A 112 -11.22 5.77 -23.73
C THR A 112 -11.06 4.47 -24.49
N THR A 113 -9.96 3.72 -24.32
CA THR A 113 -9.56 2.62 -25.22
C THR A 113 -10.74 1.71 -25.57
N GLY A 114 -11.15 1.75 -26.84
CA GLY A 114 -12.23 0.92 -27.40
C GLY A 114 -13.66 1.41 -27.15
N ILE A 115 -13.91 2.43 -26.32
CA ILE A 115 -15.25 2.83 -25.88
C ILE A 115 -15.73 4.13 -26.52
N ASN A 116 -16.91 4.08 -27.16
CA ASN A 116 -17.64 5.26 -27.58
C ASN A 116 -18.73 5.62 -26.56
N TYR A 117 -18.83 6.91 -26.24
CA TYR A 117 -19.84 7.46 -25.34
C TYR A 117 -20.89 8.22 -26.15
N SER A 118 -22.16 7.94 -25.90
CA SER A 118 -23.28 8.62 -26.53
C SER A 118 -24.20 9.22 -25.47
N GLY A 119 -24.72 10.41 -25.74
CA GLY A 119 -25.67 11.07 -24.86
C GLY A 119 -27.11 10.65 -25.16
N SER A 120 -27.90 10.43 -24.12
CA SER A 120 -29.35 10.25 -24.23
C SER A 120 -30.04 11.50 -23.69
N TYR A 121 -30.74 12.22 -24.57
CA TYR A 121 -31.38 13.50 -24.28
C TYR A 121 -30.42 14.50 -23.59
N THR A 122 -29.19 14.57 -24.09
CA THR A 122 -28.16 15.51 -23.64
C THR A 122 -28.02 16.66 -24.62
N ASN A 123 -27.75 17.85 -24.09
CA ASN A 123 -27.33 19.00 -24.90
C ASN A 123 -25.89 18.82 -25.40
N TYR A 124 -25.02 18.22 -24.59
CA TYR A 124 -23.65 17.88 -24.97
C TYR A 124 -23.12 16.69 -24.16
N VAL A 125 -22.11 16.02 -24.73
CA VAL A 125 -21.22 15.07 -24.04
C VAL A 125 -19.79 15.37 -24.51
N ASN A 126 -18.93 15.82 -23.60
CA ASN A 126 -17.54 16.15 -23.86
C ASN A 126 -16.63 15.11 -23.21
N ILE A 127 -15.68 14.60 -23.98
CA ILE A 127 -14.71 13.60 -23.54
C ILE A 127 -13.32 14.24 -23.53
N GLY A 128 -12.75 14.43 -22.35
CA GLY A 128 -11.38 14.89 -22.12
C GLY A 128 -10.78 14.11 -20.97
N SER A 129 -10.08 14.77 -20.04
CA SER A 129 -9.65 14.13 -18.77
C SER A 129 -10.83 13.65 -17.92
N THR A 130 -12.03 14.17 -18.17
CA THR A 130 -13.31 13.71 -17.61
C THR A 130 -14.35 13.56 -18.71
N ILE A 131 -15.42 12.83 -18.42
CA ILE A 131 -16.63 12.84 -19.25
C ILE A 131 -17.60 13.85 -18.64
N SER A 132 -17.83 14.96 -19.32
CA SER A 132 -18.75 16.02 -18.86
C SER A 132 -19.97 16.09 -19.76
N PHE A 133 -21.16 16.14 -19.18
CA PHE A 133 -22.41 16.22 -19.94
C PHE A 133 -23.44 17.09 -19.24
N ALA A 134 -24.32 17.70 -20.05
CA ALA A 134 -25.52 18.37 -19.56
C ALA A 134 -26.76 17.79 -20.26
N THR A 135 -27.80 17.53 -19.49
CA THR A 135 -29.05 16.95 -19.99
C THR A 135 -30.03 18.04 -20.43
N ASN A 136 -30.81 17.77 -21.48
CA ASN A 136 -31.86 18.66 -21.94
C ASN A 136 -32.95 18.83 -20.86
N SER A 137 -33.46 20.05 -20.68
CA SER A 137 -34.49 20.38 -19.67
C SER A 137 -35.91 19.95 -20.05
N ASP A 138 -36.18 19.86 -21.34
CA ASP A 138 -37.52 19.79 -21.91
C ASP A 138 -38.02 18.35 -22.05
N GLN A 139 -37.10 17.38 -22.05
CA GLN A 139 -37.44 15.96 -22.15
C GLN A 139 -37.86 15.41 -20.77
N PRO A 140 -39.01 14.73 -20.63
CA PRO A 140 -39.40 14.09 -19.37
C PRO A 140 -38.81 12.68 -19.17
N SER A 141 -38.00 12.21 -20.13
CA SER A 141 -37.43 10.86 -20.14
C SER A 141 -36.16 10.74 -19.29
N ARG A 142 -35.68 9.50 -19.13
CA ARG A 142 -34.37 9.17 -18.54
C ARG A 142 -33.26 9.81 -19.37
N LYS A 143 -32.25 10.40 -18.72
CA LYS A 143 -31.20 11.18 -19.40
C LYS A 143 -29.83 10.81 -18.86
N GLY A 144 -28.80 10.95 -19.66
CA GLY A 144 -27.44 10.63 -19.23
C GLY A 144 -26.52 10.24 -20.37
N VAL A 145 -25.47 9.51 -20.01
CA VAL A 145 -24.47 9.00 -20.96
C VAL A 145 -24.54 7.49 -20.98
N ALA A 146 -24.63 6.93 -22.18
CA ALA A 146 -24.47 5.51 -22.43
C ALA A 146 -23.10 5.24 -23.05
N PHE A 147 -22.54 4.07 -22.79
CA PHE A 147 -21.39 3.58 -23.54
C PHE A 147 -21.78 2.38 -24.39
N ASN A 148 -21.48 2.49 -25.69
CA ASN A 148 -21.77 1.46 -26.68
C ASN A 148 -20.72 0.35 -26.56
N SER A 149 -21.15 -0.82 -26.09
CA SER A 149 -20.31 -1.84 -25.46
C SER A 149 -19.09 -2.32 -26.25
N PRO A 150 -17.89 -2.16 -25.69
CA PRO A 150 -16.66 -2.71 -26.28
C PRO A 150 -15.75 -3.49 -25.31
N VAL A 151 -16.12 -3.66 -24.03
CA VAL A 151 -15.32 -4.39 -23.04
C VAL A 151 -16.16 -5.48 -22.39
N SER A 152 -15.64 -6.71 -22.39
CA SER A 152 -16.31 -7.84 -21.75
C SER A 152 -16.24 -7.74 -20.22
N PHE A 153 -17.36 -8.00 -19.55
CA PHE A 153 -17.42 -8.07 -18.08
C PHE A 153 -17.10 -9.47 -17.52
N SER A 154 -16.86 -10.46 -18.39
CA SER A 154 -16.68 -11.90 -18.08
C SER A 154 -15.60 -12.28 -17.06
N SER A 155 -14.79 -11.33 -16.59
CA SER A 155 -13.75 -11.56 -15.58
C SER A 155 -13.79 -10.56 -14.43
N TYR A 156 -14.87 -9.80 -14.32
CA TYR A 156 -15.04 -8.73 -13.35
C TYR A 156 -16.33 -8.94 -12.55
N GLY A 157 -16.26 -8.58 -11.27
CA GLY A 157 -17.39 -8.71 -10.34
C GLY A 157 -18.06 -7.38 -10.01
N LYS A 158 -17.36 -6.26 -10.20
CA LYS A 158 -17.85 -4.93 -9.86
C LYS A 158 -17.55 -3.90 -10.95
N LEU A 159 -18.49 -2.97 -11.15
CA LEU A 159 -18.33 -1.76 -11.94
C LEU A 159 -18.33 -0.56 -11.00
N TYR A 160 -17.25 0.22 -11.04
CA TYR A 160 -17.10 1.46 -10.28
C TYR A 160 -17.26 2.66 -11.20
N VAL A 161 -18.08 3.62 -10.77
CA VAL A 161 -18.27 4.91 -11.46
C VAL A 161 -18.13 6.03 -10.46
N ARG A 162 -17.16 6.92 -10.67
CA ARG A 162 -16.99 8.12 -9.85
C ARG A 162 -17.49 9.33 -10.60
N TYR A 163 -18.34 10.13 -9.96
CA TYR A 163 -18.92 11.30 -10.59
C TYR A 163 -19.17 12.44 -9.60
N SER A 164 -19.34 13.65 -10.13
CA SER A 164 -19.90 14.81 -9.44
C SER A 164 -21.20 15.22 -10.14
N CYS A 165 -22.27 15.37 -9.36
CA CYS A 165 -23.57 15.83 -9.83
C CYS A 165 -24.42 16.31 -8.65
N ASN A 166 -25.32 17.26 -8.89
CA ASN A 166 -26.30 17.73 -7.92
C ASN A 166 -27.51 16.80 -7.76
N VAL A 167 -27.66 15.83 -8.66
CA VAL A 167 -28.67 14.76 -8.56
C VAL A 167 -28.00 13.41 -8.42
N SER A 168 -28.72 12.43 -7.85
CA SER A 168 -28.22 11.06 -7.80
C SER A 168 -28.26 10.44 -9.19
N LEU A 169 -27.16 9.80 -9.59
CA LEU A 169 -27.08 9.09 -10.85
C LEU A 169 -27.23 7.59 -10.60
N THR A 170 -28.11 6.98 -11.38
CA THR A 170 -28.19 5.53 -11.55
C THR A 170 -27.09 5.09 -12.51
N VAL A 171 -26.32 4.09 -12.07
CA VAL A 171 -25.45 3.30 -12.95
C VAL A 171 -26.18 2.00 -13.22
N GLY A 172 -26.42 1.69 -14.48
CA GLY A 172 -27.19 0.52 -14.88
C GLY A 172 -26.61 -0.15 -16.10
N VAL A 173 -26.67 -1.49 -16.10
CA VAL A 173 -26.26 -2.35 -17.20
C VAL A 173 -27.51 -2.83 -17.92
N VAL A 174 -27.50 -2.75 -19.25
CA VAL A 174 -28.57 -3.21 -20.12
C VAL A 174 -28.02 -4.06 -21.28
N ARG A 175 -28.92 -4.81 -21.92
CA ARG A 175 -28.63 -5.45 -23.21
C ARG A 175 -28.41 -4.39 -24.27
N GLN A 176 -27.51 -4.67 -25.21
CA GLN A 176 -27.31 -3.80 -26.37
C GLN A 176 -28.64 -3.63 -27.12
N GLY A 177 -29.00 -2.38 -27.42
CA GLY A 177 -30.26 -2.05 -28.10
C GLY A 177 -31.50 -2.04 -27.20
N ALA A 178 -31.38 -2.35 -25.90
CA ALA A 178 -32.47 -2.20 -24.95
C ALA A 178 -32.60 -0.76 -24.45
N ASP A 179 -33.81 -0.37 -24.06
CA ASP A 179 -34.07 0.92 -23.43
C ASP A 179 -33.28 1.07 -22.13
N TYR A 180 -32.82 2.30 -21.84
CA TYR A 180 -32.04 2.67 -20.65
C TYR A 180 -32.84 2.70 -19.35
N GLY A 181 -33.72 1.72 -19.15
CA GLY A 181 -34.23 1.34 -17.85
C GLY A 181 -34.78 -0.08 -17.77
N SER A 182 -34.52 -0.88 -18.80
CA SER A 182 -34.65 -2.34 -18.77
C SER A 182 -33.38 -2.93 -18.16
N TRP A 183 -33.12 -2.56 -16.90
CA TRP A 183 -31.90 -2.91 -16.18
C TRP A 183 -31.78 -4.42 -15.98
N GLU A 184 -30.62 -4.97 -16.31
CA GLU A 184 -30.23 -6.29 -15.81
C GLU A 184 -29.72 -6.17 -14.38
N VAL A 185 -28.86 -5.18 -14.15
CA VAL A 185 -28.42 -4.75 -12.84
C VAL A 185 -28.32 -3.22 -12.83
N SER A 186 -28.73 -2.58 -11.76
CA SER A 186 -28.52 -1.14 -11.58
C SER A 186 -28.54 -0.75 -10.12
N THR A 187 -27.95 0.41 -9.83
CA THR A 187 -28.05 1.03 -8.51
C THR A 187 -27.90 2.54 -8.62
N SER A 188 -28.57 3.25 -7.72
CA SER A 188 -28.33 4.68 -7.47
C SER A 188 -27.67 4.91 -6.09
N ASN A 189 -27.39 3.82 -5.36
CA ASN A 189 -26.68 3.90 -4.10
C ASN A 189 -25.22 4.25 -4.41
N SER A 190 -24.77 5.35 -3.82
CA SER A 190 -23.40 5.82 -3.92
C SER A 190 -22.89 6.19 -2.53
N TYR A 191 -21.57 6.14 -2.37
CA TYR A 191 -20.89 6.66 -1.19
C TYR A 191 -20.14 7.94 -1.55
N SER A 192 -20.04 8.85 -0.58
CA SER A 192 -19.28 10.09 -0.75
C SER A 192 -17.78 9.80 -0.73
N ILE A 193 -17.06 10.34 -1.69
CA ILE A 193 -15.59 10.37 -1.71
C ILE A 193 -15.09 11.66 -1.04
N ASP A 194 -15.76 12.76 -1.34
CA ASP A 194 -15.55 14.09 -0.77
C ASP A 194 -16.88 14.87 -0.82
N SER A 195 -16.84 16.18 -0.57
CA SER A 195 -18.04 17.04 -0.53
C SER A 195 -18.83 17.10 -1.84
N ASN A 196 -18.18 16.91 -2.99
CA ASN A 196 -18.77 17.09 -4.32
C ASN A 196 -18.70 15.85 -5.22
N THR A 197 -17.99 14.82 -4.79
CA THR A 197 -17.72 13.59 -5.55
C THR A 197 -18.32 12.37 -4.87
N ARG A 198 -19.00 11.55 -5.67
CA ARG A 198 -19.63 10.30 -5.27
C ARG A 198 -19.09 9.15 -6.09
N GLU A 199 -19.19 7.95 -5.53
CA GLU A 199 -18.83 6.73 -6.24
C GLU A 199 -19.90 5.66 -6.09
N VAL A 200 -20.29 5.08 -7.21
CA VAL A 200 -21.16 3.91 -7.28
C VAL A 200 -20.29 2.68 -7.44
N ALA A 201 -20.62 1.62 -6.70
CA ALA A 201 -20.09 0.29 -6.88
C ALA A 201 -21.26 -0.65 -7.22
N LEU A 202 -21.37 -1.05 -8.48
CA LEU A 202 -22.42 -1.92 -8.98
C LEU A 202 -21.89 -3.35 -9.11
N ASP A 203 -22.60 -4.32 -8.54
CA ASP A 203 -22.31 -5.73 -8.72
C ASP A 203 -22.71 -6.20 -10.13
N ILE A 204 -21.80 -6.90 -10.81
CA ILE A 204 -21.94 -7.32 -12.22
C ILE A 204 -21.55 -8.79 -12.46
N PHE A 205 -21.44 -9.60 -11.40
CA PHE A 205 -20.89 -10.97 -11.44
C PHE A 205 -21.53 -11.89 -12.49
N ASP A 206 -22.81 -11.69 -12.82
CA ASP A 206 -23.53 -12.52 -13.79
C ASP A 206 -23.47 -12.00 -15.24
N ILE A 207 -22.73 -10.91 -15.50
CA ILE A 207 -22.63 -10.32 -16.83
C ILE A 207 -21.40 -10.84 -17.57
N GLY A 208 -21.54 -11.99 -18.22
CA GLY A 208 -20.47 -12.67 -18.95
C GLY A 208 -20.20 -12.17 -20.39
N ARG A 209 -20.70 -10.99 -20.77
CA ARG A 209 -20.66 -10.50 -22.16
C ARG A 209 -20.21 -9.04 -22.23
N GLN A 210 -20.31 -8.44 -23.41
CA GLN A 210 -20.20 -7.01 -23.65
C GLN A 210 -21.59 -6.36 -23.43
N PRO A 211 -21.81 -5.59 -22.35
CA PRO A 211 -23.09 -4.90 -22.13
C PRO A 211 -23.02 -3.41 -22.43
N THR A 212 -24.17 -2.81 -22.72
CA THR A 212 -24.29 -1.35 -22.68
C THR A 212 -24.48 -0.93 -21.24
N VAL A 213 -23.78 0.11 -20.81
CA VAL A 213 -24.02 0.70 -19.51
C VAL A 213 -24.51 2.13 -19.71
N PHE A 214 -25.44 2.51 -18.87
CA PHE A 214 -25.99 3.84 -18.80
C PHE A 214 -25.66 4.44 -17.43
N ILE A 215 -25.25 5.71 -17.44
CA ILE A 215 -25.02 6.52 -16.26
C ILE A 215 -25.87 7.77 -16.39
N GLY A 216 -26.87 7.94 -15.53
CA GLY A 216 -27.85 9.00 -15.68
C GLY A 216 -28.97 8.94 -14.66
N THR A 217 -30.11 9.54 -14.94
CA THR A 217 -31.30 9.43 -14.09
C THR A 217 -32.16 8.23 -14.50
N SER A 218 -32.65 7.45 -13.52
CA SER A 218 -33.51 6.27 -13.76
C SER A 218 -34.98 6.60 -14.02
N GLY A 219 -35.38 7.86 -13.83
CA GLY A 219 -36.74 8.36 -14.04
C GLY A 219 -36.76 9.82 -14.49
N TYR A 220 -37.93 10.47 -14.38
CA TYR A 220 -38.10 11.87 -14.72
C TYR A 220 -37.14 12.76 -13.92
N SER A 221 -36.42 13.64 -14.62
CA SER A 221 -35.58 14.65 -13.99
C SER A 221 -35.62 15.96 -14.77
N GLY A 222 -35.47 17.09 -14.06
CA GLY A 222 -35.11 18.35 -14.70
C GLY A 222 -33.75 18.26 -15.43
N GLY A 223 -33.36 19.34 -16.09
CA GLY A 223 -32.01 19.45 -16.66
C GLY A 223 -30.94 19.49 -15.57
N TYR A 224 -29.85 18.74 -15.74
CA TYR A 224 -28.71 18.73 -14.83
C TYR A 224 -27.39 18.60 -15.60
N SER A 225 -26.29 18.89 -14.91
CA SER A 225 -24.93 18.66 -15.41
C SER A 225 -24.20 17.68 -14.52
N ALA A 226 -23.36 16.85 -15.11
CA ALA A 226 -22.55 15.89 -14.37
C ALA A 226 -21.17 15.73 -15.00
N THR A 227 -20.22 15.34 -14.16
CA THR A 227 -18.85 15.03 -14.55
C THR A 227 -18.49 13.65 -14.02
N ILE A 228 -18.07 12.74 -14.90
CA ILE A 228 -17.56 11.42 -14.55
C ILE A 228 -16.03 11.47 -14.60
N TYR A 229 -15.40 11.09 -13.49
CA TYR A 229 -13.94 11.13 -13.32
C TYR A 229 -13.27 9.80 -13.65
N ARG A 230 -13.93 8.68 -13.34
CA ARG A 230 -13.41 7.35 -13.64
C ARG A 230 -14.52 6.32 -13.79
N ILE A 231 -14.25 5.32 -14.64
CA ILE A 231 -15.05 4.11 -14.82
C ILE A 231 -14.09 2.92 -14.79
N ILE A 232 -14.26 2.02 -13.84
CA ILE A 232 -13.32 0.93 -13.59
C ILE A 232 -14.07 -0.38 -13.35
N LEU A 233 -13.58 -1.47 -13.93
CA LEU A 233 -14.01 -2.83 -13.57
C LEU A 233 -13.09 -3.42 -12.52
N GLY A 234 -13.66 -3.95 -11.44
CA GLY A 234 -12.92 -4.66 -10.39
C GLY A 234 -13.07 -6.17 -10.51
N ARG A 235 -11.96 -6.90 -10.42
CA ARG A 235 -11.99 -8.36 -10.26
C ARG A 235 -12.60 -8.72 -8.90
N PRO A 236 -13.31 -9.86 -8.79
CA PRO A 236 -13.68 -10.42 -7.49
C PRO A 236 -12.42 -10.55 -6.63
N VAL A 237 -12.52 -10.21 -5.34
CA VAL A 237 -11.49 -10.57 -4.36
C VAL A 237 -11.68 -11.99 -3.89
#